data_AF-A0A368T1M0-F1
#
_entry.id   AF-A0A368T1M0-F1
#
_cell.length_a   1.000
_cell.length_b   1.000
_cell.length_c   1.000
_cell.angle_alpha   90.00
_cell.angle_beta   90.00
_cell.angle_gamma   90.00
#
_symmetry.space_group_name_H-M   'P 1'
#
loop_
_entity.id
_entity.type
_entity.pdbx_description
1 polymer ?
#
loop_
_entity_poly.entity_id
_entity_poly.type
_entity_poly.pdbx_seq_one_letter_code
_entity_poly.pdbx_strand_id
1 'polypeptide(L)'
;MIRRAPLIGRRLAEALRTTPSAAALAELMRQMSTVLTTDPFYRRLVTHPDELAPVSRRVGAEEVARVTPPVLAPLLGSLAAGQRAGVIVADVPPDVVVGVLRTAGLVVMNRQRYGDGYAQVLDAVITALARGLTTSGGD
;
A
#
# COMPACT_ATOMS: atom_id res chain seq x y z
N MET A 1 0.13 22.49 -0.47
CA MET A 1 0.68 21.19 -0.02
C MET A 1 -0.36 20.09 0.17
N ILE A 2 -1.63 20.39 0.50
CA ILE A 2 -2.77 19.44 0.49
C ILE A 2 -3.03 18.79 -0.90
N ARG A 3 -2.49 19.37 -1.99
CA ARG A 3 -2.67 18.86 -3.37
C ARG A 3 -1.84 17.62 -3.75
N ARG A 4 -0.89 17.13 -2.94
CA ARG A 4 -0.02 15.98 -3.32
C ARG A 4 -0.58 14.61 -2.94
N ALA A 5 -1.37 14.51 -1.88
CA ALA A 5 -1.97 13.23 -1.46
C ALA A 5 -2.86 12.58 -2.55
N PRO A 6 -3.71 13.32 -3.30
CA PRO A 6 -4.50 12.74 -4.39
C PRO A 6 -3.65 12.18 -5.54
N LEU A 7 -2.46 12.73 -5.77
CA LEU A 7 -1.54 12.26 -6.82
C LEU A 7 -0.88 10.94 -6.45
N ILE A 8 -0.62 10.69 -5.17
CA ILE A 8 -0.11 9.41 -4.68
C ILE A 8 -1.18 8.33 -4.87
N GLY A 9 -2.43 8.59 -4.46
CA GLY A 9 -3.54 7.66 -4.65
C GLY A 9 -3.79 7.31 -6.12
N ARG A 10 -3.75 8.30 -7.02
CA ARG A 10 -3.87 8.07 -8.47
C ARG A 10 -2.73 7.22 -9.03
N ARG A 11 -1.47 7.49 -8.65
CA ARG A 11 -0.31 6.68 -9.11
C ARG A 11 -0.39 5.23 -8.64
N LEU A 12 -0.78 5.03 -7.37
CA LEU A 12 -0.97 3.69 -6.80
C LEU A 12 -2.13 2.93 -7.50
N ALA A 13 -3.20 3.63 -7.86
CA ALA A 13 -4.32 3.04 -8.60
C ALA A 13 -3.97 2.75 -10.06
N GLU A 14 -3.15 3.59 -10.68
CA GLU A 14 -2.69 3.43 -12.06
C GLU A 14 -1.79 2.19 -12.22
N ALA A 15 -1.04 1.82 -11.18
CA ALA A 15 -0.29 0.56 -11.13
C ALA A 15 -1.19 -0.70 -11.22
N LEU A 16 -2.50 -0.58 -10.96
CA LEU A 16 -3.47 -1.70 -10.97
C LEU A 16 -4.41 -1.70 -12.19
N ARG A 17 -4.23 -0.80 -13.16
CA ARG A 17 -5.20 -0.58 -14.26
C ARG A 17 -5.33 -1.72 -15.28
N THR A 18 -4.43 -2.70 -15.30
CA THR A 18 -4.32 -3.66 -16.41
C THR A 18 -4.62 -5.12 -16.07
N THR A 19 -5.38 -5.37 -14.99
CA THR A 19 -5.65 -6.67 -14.34
C THR A 19 -4.68 -6.92 -13.20
N PRO A 20 -5.16 -7.07 -11.96
CA PRO A 20 -4.30 -7.40 -10.83
C PRO A 20 -3.58 -8.72 -11.07
N SER A 21 -2.26 -8.69 -11.01
CA SER A 21 -1.38 -9.85 -11.10
C SER A 21 -0.34 -9.77 -9.98
N ALA A 22 0.36 -10.87 -9.70
CA ALA A 22 1.44 -10.86 -8.72
C ALA A 22 2.51 -9.82 -9.10
N ALA A 23 2.81 -9.66 -10.39
CA ALA A 23 3.74 -8.65 -10.86
C ALA A 23 3.23 -7.22 -10.57
N ALA A 24 1.94 -6.94 -10.80
CA ALA A 24 1.35 -5.62 -10.53
C ALA A 24 1.30 -5.30 -9.03
N LEU A 25 0.96 -6.30 -8.19
CA LEU A 25 0.97 -6.14 -6.72
C LEU A 25 2.39 -5.94 -6.18
N ALA A 26 3.38 -6.68 -6.71
CA ALA A 26 4.78 -6.50 -6.36
C ALA A 26 5.27 -5.10 -6.72
N GLU A 27 4.95 -4.62 -7.92
CA GLU A 27 5.31 -3.28 -8.37
C GLU A 27 4.66 -2.19 -7.51
N LEU A 28 3.38 -2.36 -7.16
CA LEU A 28 2.69 -1.48 -6.23
C LEU A 28 3.42 -1.39 -4.88
N MET A 29 3.82 -2.53 -4.30
CA MET A 29 4.57 -2.55 -3.04
C MET A 29 5.95 -1.90 -3.15
N ARG A 30 6.65 -2.03 -4.29
CA ARG A 30 7.93 -1.33 -4.54
C ARG A 30 7.73 0.17 -4.63
N GLN A 31 6.67 0.63 -5.30
CA GLN A 31 6.33 2.05 -5.37
C GLN A 31 5.97 2.61 -3.99
N MET A 32 5.15 1.89 -3.20
CA MET A 32 4.85 2.26 -1.82
C MET A 32 6.12 2.34 -0.96
N SER A 33 7.02 1.37 -1.10
CA SER A 33 8.32 1.36 -0.40
C SER A 33 9.20 2.54 -0.78
N THR A 34 9.19 2.93 -2.05
CA THR A 34 9.90 4.13 -2.55
C THR A 34 9.30 5.40 -1.97
N VAL A 35 7.98 5.53 -1.92
CA VAL A 35 7.32 6.68 -1.31
C VAL A 35 7.66 6.77 0.19
N LEU A 36 7.73 5.65 0.91
CA LEU A 36 8.11 5.62 2.34
C LEU A 36 9.55 6.06 2.62
N THR A 37 10.46 5.93 1.66
CA THR A 37 11.85 6.38 1.80
C THR A 37 12.08 7.79 1.29
N THR A 38 11.26 8.25 0.33
CA THR A 38 11.44 9.54 -0.35
C THR A 38 10.50 10.65 0.14
N ASP A 39 9.41 10.31 0.84
CA ASP A 39 8.46 11.26 1.40
C ASP A 39 8.40 11.16 2.95
N PRO A 40 9.06 12.09 3.67
CA PRO A 40 9.06 12.10 5.14
C PRO A 40 7.67 12.24 5.76
N PHE A 41 6.73 12.89 5.06
CA PHE A 41 5.36 13.05 5.55
C PHE A 41 4.60 11.72 5.45
N TYR A 42 4.71 11.03 4.31
CA TYR A 42 4.08 9.71 4.14
C TYR A 42 4.69 8.67 5.08
N ARG A 43 6.01 8.72 5.27
CA ARG A 43 6.70 7.93 6.30
C ARG A 43 6.10 8.22 7.68
N ARG A 44 5.92 9.48 8.07
CA ARG A 44 5.35 9.85 9.37
C ARG A 44 3.89 9.41 9.52
N LEU A 45 3.10 9.49 8.45
CA LEU A 45 1.72 9.00 8.41
C LEU A 45 1.60 7.51 8.68
N VAL A 46 2.51 6.72 8.12
CA VAL A 46 2.51 5.26 8.30
C VAL A 46 3.15 4.83 9.63
N THR A 47 4.15 5.57 10.10
CA THR A 47 4.94 5.19 11.29
C THR A 47 4.36 5.68 12.60
N HIS A 48 3.69 6.83 12.61
CA HIS A 48 3.18 7.49 13.81
C HIS A 48 1.76 8.05 13.55
N PRO A 49 0.78 7.17 13.26
CA PRO A 49 -0.59 7.61 12.97
C PRO A 49 -1.20 8.39 14.14
N ASP A 50 -0.86 8.02 15.39
CA ASP A 50 -1.36 8.66 16.60
C ASP A 50 -0.79 10.07 16.82
N GLU A 51 0.48 10.31 16.44
CA GLU A 51 1.10 11.65 16.49
C GLU A 51 0.46 12.63 15.51
N LEU A 52 -0.22 12.11 14.49
CA LEU A 52 -0.97 12.93 13.55
C LEU A 52 -2.40 13.15 14.02
N ALA A 53 -2.91 12.52 15.09
CA ALA A 53 -4.22 12.83 15.63
C ALA A 53 -4.35 14.30 16.10
N PRO A 54 -3.35 14.93 16.73
CA PRO A 54 -3.35 16.37 17.03
C PRO A 54 -3.20 17.26 15.78
N VAL A 55 -2.43 16.82 14.78
CA VAL A 55 -2.33 17.51 13.47
C VAL A 55 -3.66 17.43 12.73
N SER A 56 -4.36 16.30 12.81
CA SER A 56 -5.72 16.09 12.32
C SER A 56 -6.70 17.01 13.03
N ARG A 57 -6.53 17.28 14.33
CA ARG A 57 -7.33 18.30 15.04
C ARG A 57 -7.05 19.72 14.55
N ARG A 58 -5.81 20.02 14.13
CA ARG A 58 -5.39 21.37 13.66
C ARG A 58 -5.72 21.63 12.19
N VAL A 59 -5.76 20.58 11.37
CA VAL A 59 -6.15 20.60 9.94
C VAL A 59 -7.64 20.29 9.77
N GLY A 60 -8.31 19.75 10.80
CA GLY A 60 -9.70 19.31 10.82
C GLY A 60 -9.80 17.79 10.62
N ALA A 61 -10.51 17.09 11.53
CA ALA A 61 -10.72 15.64 11.43
C ALA A 61 -11.44 15.26 10.12
N GLU A 62 -12.31 16.15 9.62
CA GLU A 62 -12.89 16.06 8.29
C GLU A 62 -11.87 16.16 7.15
N GLU A 63 -10.75 16.87 7.30
CA GLU A 63 -9.74 17.02 6.24
C GLU A 63 -8.90 15.75 6.11
N VAL A 64 -8.57 15.11 7.24
CA VAL A 64 -7.85 13.82 7.25
C VAL A 64 -8.78 12.67 6.84
N ALA A 65 -10.04 12.69 7.30
CA ALA A 65 -11.10 11.82 6.79
C ALA A 65 -11.52 12.16 5.35
N ARG A 66 -11.15 13.31 4.78
CA ARG A 66 -11.28 13.64 3.35
C ARG A 66 -10.07 13.19 2.52
N VAL A 67 -8.94 12.88 3.12
CA VAL A 67 -7.73 12.48 2.39
C VAL A 67 -7.56 10.96 2.37
N THR A 68 -7.83 10.28 3.48
CA THR A 68 -7.68 8.82 3.57
C THR A 68 -8.66 8.04 2.65
N PRO A 69 -9.96 8.39 2.57
CA PRO A 69 -10.90 7.69 1.70
C PRO A 69 -10.68 7.91 0.19
N PRO A 70 -10.45 9.12 -0.35
CA PRO A 70 -10.28 9.29 -1.80
C PRO A 70 -8.94 8.78 -2.35
N VAL A 71 -7.90 8.68 -1.50
CA VAL A 71 -6.61 8.10 -1.88
C VAL A 71 -6.67 6.58 -1.97
N LEU A 72 -7.42 5.94 -1.06
CA LEU A 72 -7.52 4.49 -0.98
C LEU A 72 -8.72 3.91 -1.74
N ALA A 73 -9.78 4.68 -1.97
CA ALA A 73 -10.98 4.20 -2.68
C ALA A 73 -10.68 3.64 -4.08
N PRO A 74 -9.81 4.25 -4.92
CA PRO A 74 -9.43 3.67 -6.20
C PRO A 74 -8.69 2.32 -6.02
N LEU A 75 -7.78 2.24 -5.06
CA LEU A 75 -7.04 1.02 -4.74
C LEU A 75 -7.98 -0.10 -4.25
N LEU A 76 -8.88 0.22 -3.31
CA LEU A 76 -9.89 -0.72 -2.82
C LEU A 76 -10.82 -1.20 -3.94
N GLY A 77 -11.21 -0.30 -4.84
CA GLY A 77 -12.01 -0.63 -6.03
C GLY A 77 -11.29 -1.60 -6.96
N SER A 78 -10.00 -1.36 -7.25
CA SER A 78 -9.18 -2.27 -8.05
C SER A 78 -8.97 -3.63 -7.40
N LEU A 79 -8.74 -3.69 -6.09
CA LEU A 79 -8.61 -4.94 -5.35
C LEU A 79 -9.92 -5.74 -5.37
N ALA A 80 -11.05 -5.09 -5.09
CA ALA A 80 -12.37 -5.72 -5.14
C ALA A 80 -12.71 -6.22 -6.55
N ALA A 81 -12.29 -5.51 -7.61
CA ALA A 81 -12.43 -5.97 -8.98
C ALA A 81 -11.57 -7.21 -9.27
N GLY A 82 -10.33 -7.26 -8.77
CA GLY A 82 -9.46 -8.43 -8.86
C GLY A 82 -10.03 -9.66 -8.15
N GLN A 83 -10.66 -9.47 -6.99
CA GLN A 83 -11.32 -10.55 -6.25
C GLN A 83 -12.53 -11.09 -7.01
N ARG A 84 -13.38 -10.22 -7.57
CA ARG A 84 -14.51 -10.63 -8.41
C ARG A 84 -14.07 -11.35 -9.68
N ALA A 85 -12.91 -10.98 -10.23
CA ALA A 85 -12.33 -11.63 -11.40
C ALA A 85 -11.56 -12.92 -11.05
N GLY A 86 -11.50 -13.30 -9.77
CA GLY A 86 -10.81 -14.52 -9.32
C GLY A 86 -9.30 -14.48 -9.53
N VAL A 87 -8.68 -13.29 -9.60
CA VAL A 87 -7.21 -13.11 -9.73
C VAL A 87 -6.53 -12.71 -8.41
N ILE A 88 -7.30 -12.20 -7.45
CA ILE A 88 -6.88 -11.92 -6.08
C ILE A 88 -7.68 -12.83 -5.15
N VAL A 89 -7.05 -13.31 -4.07
CA VAL A 89 -7.71 -14.08 -3.01
C VAL A 89 -8.97 -13.38 -2.49
N ALA A 90 -10.10 -14.10 -2.46
CA ALA A 90 -11.42 -13.53 -2.16
C ALA A 90 -11.89 -13.81 -0.72
N ASP A 91 -11.18 -14.65 0.02
CA ASP A 91 -11.43 -14.99 1.43
C ASP A 91 -10.94 -13.92 2.41
N VAL A 92 -10.23 -12.89 1.92
CA VAL A 92 -9.72 -11.77 2.70
C VAL A 92 -10.39 -10.46 2.26
N PRO A 93 -10.92 -9.64 3.19
CA PRO A 93 -11.49 -8.34 2.83
C PRO A 93 -10.48 -7.39 2.12
N PRO A 94 -10.92 -6.55 1.16
CA PRO A 94 -10.02 -5.65 0.42
C PRO A 94 -9.17 -4.71 1.30
N ASP A 95 -9.72 -4.22 2.40
CA ASP A 95 -9.01 -3.37 3.36
C ASP A 95 -7.92 -4.14 4.13
N VAL A 96 -8.16 -5.42 4.44
CA VAL A 96 -7.14 -6.31 5.00
C VAL A 96 -6.05 -6.56 3.97
N VAL A 97 -6.38 -6.75 2.68
CA VAL A 97 -5.39 -6.86 1.60
C VAL A 97 -4.51 -5.60 1.51
N VAL A 98 -5.10 -4.40 1.63
CA VAL A 98 -4.31 -3.15 1.73
C VAL A 98 -3.38 -3.17 2.94
N GLY A 99 -3.84 -3.69 4.07
CA GLY A 99 -3.01 -3.93 5.25
C GLY A 99 -1.81 -4.83 4.95
N VAL A 100 -2.03 -5.95 4.26
CA VAL A 100 -0.98 -6.88 3.82
C VAL A 100 0.03 -6.18 2.92
N LEU A 101 -0.41 -5.42 1.91
CA LEU A 101 0.49 -4.67 1.02
C LEU A 101 1.35 -3.66 1.80
N ARG A 102 0.80 -3.03 2.85
CA ARG A 102 1.54 -2.11 3.72
C ARG A 102 2.60 -2.80 4.59
N THR A 103 2.49 -4.10 4.85
CA THR A 103 3.47 -4.82 5.69
C THR A 103 4.87 -4.82 5.09
N ALA A 104 5.01 -4.75 3.76
CA ALA A 104 6.31 -4.55 3.10
C ALA A 104 7.00 -3.26 3.58
N GLY A 105 6.23 -2.22 3.90
CA GLY A 105 6.73 -0.97 4.49
C GLY A 105 7.37 -1.14 5.87
N LEU A 106 7.00 -2.17 6.63
CA LEU A 106 7.62 -2.45 7.93
C LEU A 106 9.08 -2.90 7.77
N VAL A 107 9.39 -3.64 6.70
CA VAL A 107 10.77 -4.03 6.36
C VAL A 107 11.60 -2.79 6.05
N VAL A 108 11.04 -1.86 5.26
CA VAL A 108 11.66 -0.56 4.92
C VAL A 108 11.93 0.25 6.19
N MET A 109 10.97 0.32 7.10
CA MET A 109 11.09 1.05 8.36
C MET A 109 12.16 0.45 9.28
N ASN A 110 12.33 -0.86 9.24
CA ASN A 110 13.27 -1.62 10.07
C ASN A 110 14.54 -2.00 9.32
N ARG A 111 14.92 -1.28 8.25
CA ARG A 111 16.10 -1.55 7.41
C ARG A 111 17.35 -1.92 8.21
N GLN A 112 17.61 -1.22 9.32
CA GLN A 112 18.79 -1.43 10.16
C GLN A 112 18.89 -2.84 10.76
N ARG A 113 17.75 -3.54 10.93
CA ARG A 113 17.73 -4.91 11.46
C ARG A 113 18.24 -5.96 10.47
N TYR A 114 18.31 -5.62 9.18
CA TYR A 114 18.64 -6.55 8.11
C TYR A 114 20.06 -6.36 7.54
N GLY A 115 20.76 -5.28 7.93
CA GLY A 115 22.11 -4.98 7.45
C GLY A 115 22.21 -5.01 5.93
N ASP A 116 23.28 -5.63 5.43
CA ASP A 116 23.55 -5.77 3.99
C ASP A 116 22.50 -6.62 3.25
N GLY A 117 21.79 -7.50 3.96
CA GLY A 117 20.73 -8.35 3.42
C GLY A 117 19.42 -7.62 3.15
N TYR A 118 19.29 -6.34 3.56
CA TYR A 118 18.04 -5.58 3.47
C TYR A 118 17.36 -5.65 2.09
N ALA A 119 18.11 -5.44 1.01
CA ALA A 119 17.54 -5.39 -0.34
C ALA A 119 16.95 -6.75 -0.76
N GLN A 120 17.65 -7.84 -0.43
CA GLN A 120 17.23 -9.21 -0.73
C GLN A 120 16.01 -9.61 0.09
N VAL A 121 15.99 -9.25 1.38
CA VAL A 121 14.84 -9.51 2.26
C VAL A 121 13.61 -8.75 1.79
N LEU A 122 13.75 -7.46 1.45
CA LEU A 122 12.63 -6.66 0.97
C LEU A 122 12.03 -7.24 -0.31
N ASP A 123 12.86 -7.61 -1.29
CA ASP A 123 12.38 -8.18 -2.54
C ASP A 123 11.74 -9.56 -2.34
N ALA A 124 12.31 -10.40 -1.48
CA ALA A 124 11.73 -11.69 -1.12
C ALA A 124 10.35 -11.54 -0.45
N VAL A 125 10.21 -10.60 0.50
CA VAL A 125 8.93 -10.30 1.17
C VAL A 125 7.90 -9.80 0.16
N ILE A 126 8.25 -8.82 -0.67
CA ILE A 126 7.35 -8.28 -1.71
C ILE A 126 6.88 -9.40 -2.64
N THR A 127 7.79 -10.25 -3.10
CA THR A 127 7.47 -11.37 -3.99
C THR A 127 6.59 -12.41 -3.32
N ALA A 128 6.87 -12.78 -2.07
CA ALA A 128 6.07 -13.75 -1.32
C ALA A 128 4.65 -13.25 -1.08
N LEU A 129 4.51 -11.99 -0.63
CA LEU A 129 3.20 -11.37 -0.41
C LEU A 129 2.40 -11.26 -1.71
N ALA A 130 3.05 -10.81 -2.80
CA ALA A 130 2.38 -10.66 -4.08
C ALA A 130 1.85 -11.99 -4.62
N ARG A 131 2.64 -13.06 -4.50
CA ARG A 131 2.22 -14.42 -4.89
C ARG A 131 1.08 -14.93 -4.00
N GLY A 132 1.19 -14.77 -2.68
CA GLY A 132 0.17 -15.24 -1.74
C GLY A 132 -1.17 -14.50 -1.85
N LEU A 133 -1.16 -13.27 -2.37
CA LEU A 133 -2.39 -12.50 -2.61
C LEU A 133 -3.04 -12.79 -3.97
N THR A 134 -2.35 -13.49 -4.86
CA THR A 134 -2.91 -13.90 -6.15
C THR A 134 -3.33 -15.35 -6.15
N THR A 135 -4.45 -15.63 -6.79
CA THR A 135 -4.82 -16.99 -7.14
C THR A 135 -3.92 -17.44 -8.28
N SER A 136 -3.25 -18.58 -8.10
CA SER A 136 -2.77 -19.34 -9.25
C SER A 136 -4.03 -19.83 -9.96
N GLY A 137 -4.31 -19.34 -11.17
CA GLY A 137 -5.62 -19.54 -11.79
C GLY A 137 -6.09 -21.00 -11.76
N GLY A 138 -7.29 -21.22 -11.23
CA GLY A 138 -8.11 -22.42 -11.41
C GLY A 138 -7.65 -23.68 -10.69
N ASP A 139 -8.36 -24.03 -9.62
CA ASP A 139 -8.87 -25.40 -9.45
C ASP A 139 -10.40 -25.34 -9.63
#